data_AF-A0A377U0H7-F1
#
_entry.id   AF-A0A377U0H7-F1
#
_cell.length_a   1.000
_cell.length_b   1.000
_cell.length_c   1.000
_cell.angle_alpha   90.00
_cell.angle_beta   90.00
_cell.angle_gamma   90.00
#
_symmetry.space_group_name_H-M   'P 1'
#
loop_
_entity.id
_entity.type
_entity.pdbx_description
1 polymer ?
#
loop_
_entity_poly.entity_id
_entity_poly.type
_entity_poly.pdbx_seq_one_letter_code
_entity_poly.pdbx_strand_id
1 'polypeptide(L)' 'MTYDAIVLDTQTIDNYHWRFNEGMLSRMKQFCHSQVDFLMPDIVKNEVQSHLSKKIKDHKTHWINLLKMHLHILC' A
#
# COMPACT_ATOMS: atom_id res chain seq x y z
N MET A 1 -19.96 -2.47 22.28
CA MET A 1 -19.51 -1.11 21.91
C MET A 1 -19.89 -0.90 20.46
N THR A 2 -20.50 0.24 20.13
CA THR A 2 -20.78 0.66 18.75
C THR A 2 -19.67 1.62 18.33
N TYR A 3 -19.14 1.45 17.14
CA TYR A 3 -18.11 2.33 16.57
C TYR A 3 -18.66 2.94 15.30
N ASP A 4 -18.48 4.25 15.14
CA ASP A 4 -19.04 4.99 14.01
C ASP A 4 -18.04 5.14 12.86
N ALA A 5 -16.73 5.06 13.16
CA ALA A 5 -15.69 5.23 12.16
C ALA A 5 -14.45 4.35 12.42
N ILE A 6 -13.75 4.04 11.33
CA ILE A 6 -12.44 3.39 11.31
C ILE A 6 -11.44 4.32 10.60
N VAL A 7 -10.30 4.56 11.24
CA VAL A 7 -9.14 5.23 10.66
C VAL A 7 -7.97 4.27 10.70
N LEU A 8 -7.15 4.26 9.65
CA LEU A 8 -5.88 3.54 9.62
C LEU A 8 -4.75 4.55 9.62
N ASP A 9 -3.75 4.35 10.48
CA ASP A 9 -2.50 5.08 10.41
C ASP A 9 -1.60 4.51 9.29
N THR A 10 -0.57 5.27 8.93
CA THR A 10 0.34 4.89 7.85
C THR A 10 1.19 3.66 8.15
N GLN A 11 1.62 3.47 9.41
CA GLN A 11 2.38 2.28 9.80
C GLN A 11 1.52 1.01 9.70
N THR A 12 0.25 1.11 10.09
CA THR A 12 -0.71 0.01 9.92
C THR A 12 -0.89 -0.35 8.44
N ILE A 13 -0.90 0.60 7.52
CA ILE A 13 -1.00 0.25 6.09
C ILE A 13 0.31 -0.35 5.57
N ASP A 14 1.45 0.19 5.96
CA ASP A 14 2.76 -0.27 5.49
C ASP A 14 3.16 -1.66 5.98
N ASN A 15 2.88 -1.95 7.26
CA ASN A 15 3.23 -3.23 7.89
C ASN A 15 2.42 -4.40 7.32
N TYR A 16 1.21 -4.14 6.82
CA TYR A 16 0.36 -5.17 6.21
C TYR A 16 0.55 -5.31 4.68
N HIS A 17 1.66 -4.77 4.15
CA HIS A 17 2.20 -5.05 2.82
C HIS A 17 1.31 -4.73 1.61
N TRP A 18 0.37 -3.77 1.71
CA TRP A 18 -0.44 -3.32 0.56
C TRP A 18 -1.18 -4.45 -0.18
N ARG A 19 -1.55 -5.51 0.55
CA ARG A 19 -2.22 -6.67 -0.02
C ARG A 19 -3.72 -6.37 -0.15
N PHE A 20 -4.18 -6.03 -1.35
CA PHE A 20 -5.60 -5.68 -1.58
C PHE A 20 -6.54 -6.89 -1.63
N ASN A 21 -5.99 -8.08 -1.90
CA ASN A 21 -6.75 -9.33 -2.06
C ASN A 21 -6.60 -10.29 -0.87
N GLU A 22 -5.72 -9.98 0.07
CA GLU A 22 -5.48 -10.78 1.28
C GLU A 22 -5.05 -9.86 2.44
N GLY A 23 -5.06 -10.35 3.68
CA GLY A 23 -4.62 -9.55 4.83
C GLY A 23 -5.59 -8.44 5.25
N MET A 24 -5.06 -7.35 5.81
CA MET A 24 -5.88 -6.32 6.46
C MET A 24 -6.78 -5.56 5.49
N LEU A 25 -6.27 -5.12 4.35
CA LEU A 25 -7.05 -4.34 3.38
C LEU A 25 -8.19 -5.16 2.76
N SER A 26 -8.02 -6.48 2.61
CA SER A 26 -9.11 -7.34 2.15
C SER A 26 -10.22 -7.49 3.20
N ARG A 27 -9.86 -7.55 4.49
CA ARG A 27 -10.84 -7.53 5.60
C ARG A 27 -11.58 -6.20 5.68
N MET A 28 -10.94 -5.09 5.36
CA MET A 28 -11.59 -3.78 5.33
C MET A 28 -12.78 -3.70 4.34
N LYS A 29 -12.80 -4.55 3.30
CA LYS A 29 -13.94 -4.64 2.37
C LYS A 29 -15.26 -4.97 3.05
N GLN A 30 -15.23 -5.65 4.20
CA GLN A 30 -16.45 -5.97 4.96
C GLN A 30 -17.17 -4.70 5.48
N PHE A 31 -16.42 -3.60 5.64
CA PHE A 31 -16.98 -2.34 6.12
C PHE A 31 -17.54 -1.45 5.00
N CYS A 32 -17.28 -1.76 3.72
CA CYS A 32 -17.76 -0.97 2.58
C CYS A 32 -19.29 -0.85 2.48
N HIS A 33 -20.02 -1.80 3.06
CA HIS A 33 -21.49 -1.80 3.12
C HIS A 33 -22.00 -1.76 4.57
N SER A 34 -21.14 -1.38 5.51
CA SER A 34 -21.51 -1.27 6.92
C SER A 34 -21.93 0.16 7.28
N GLN A 35 -22.51 0.33 8.47
CA GLN A 35 -22.81 1.65 9.04
C GLN A 35 -21.56 2.38 9.56
N VAL A 36 -20.38 1.77 9.44
CA VAL A 36 -19.12 2.29 9.96
C VAL A 36 -18.36 3.00 8.85
N ASP A 37 -18.09 4.28 9.04
CA ASP A 37 -17.39 5.11 8.06
C ASP A 37 -15.90 4.81 8.04
N PHE A 38 -15.34 4.66 6.83
CA PHE A 38 -13.89 4.60 6.66
C PHE A 38 -13.34 6.01 6.43
N LEU A 39 -12.55 6.51 7.37
CA LEU A 39 -11.95 7.84 7.33
C LEU A 39 -10.44 7.73 7.06
N MET A 40 -9.98 8.49 6.07
CA MET A 40 -8.56 8.60 5.74
C MET A 40 -8.14 10.07 5.80
N PRO A 41 -7.51 10.52 6.90
CA PRO A 41 -7.00 11.88 7.01
C PRO A 41 -6.05 12.23 5.85
N ASP A 42 -6.04 13.48 5.40
CA ASP A 42 -5.21 13.90 4.26
C ASP A 42 -3.72 13.63 4.48
N ILE A 43 -3.23 13.79 5.71
CA ILE A 43 -1.84 13.49 6.07
C ILE A 43 -1.53 12.00 5.81
N VAL A 44 -2.41 11.10 6.27
CA VAL A 44 -2.28 9.65 6.06
C VAL A 44 -2.35 9.34 4.57
N LYS A 45 -3.28 9.93 3.83
CA LYS A 45 -3.41 9.77 2.37
C LYS A 45 -2.13 10.17 1.64
N ASN A 46 -1.56 11.33 1.98
CA ASN A 46 -0.37 11.84 1.33
C ASN A 46 0.86 10.96 1.61
N GLU A 47 1.03 10.50 2.85
CA GLU A 47 2.10 9.58 3.23
C GLU A 47 1.97 8.23 2.51
N VAL A 48 0.75 7.66 2.50
CA VAL A 48 0.41 6.43 1.77
C VAL A 48 0.77 6.55 0.28
N GLN A 49 0.36 7.64 -0.37
CA GLN A 49 0.67 7.89 -1.78
C GLN A 49 2.16 8.05 -2.04
N SER A 50 2.88 8.73 -1.16
CA SER A 50 4.34 8.90 -1.22
C SER A 50 5.07 7.56 -1.13
N HIS A 51 4.71 6.73 -0.15
CA HIS A 51 5.32 5.41 0.05
C HIS A 51 5.05 4.46 -1.12
N LEU A 52 3.82 4.43 -1.64
CA LEU A 52 3.47 3.62 -2.80
C LEU A 52 4.25 4.06 -4.05
N SER A 53 4.35 5.38 -4.29
CA SER A 53 5.11 5.94 -5.42
C SER A 53 6.59 5.58 -5.36
N LYS A 54 7.18 5.65 -4.15
CA LYS A 54 8.56 5.25 -3.90
C LYS A 54 8.79 3.76 -4.19
N LYS A 55 7.94 2.87 -3.68
CA LYS A 55 8.03 1.43 -3.94
C LYS A 55 7.97 1.11 -5.44
N ILE A 56 7.04 1.71 -6.18
CA ILE A 56 6.92 1.52 -7.64
C ILE A 56 8.22 1.93 -8.36
N LYS A 57 8.79 3.08 -7.99
CA LYS A 57 10.05 3.56 -8.55
C LYS A 57 11.23 2.65 -8.23
N ASP A 58 11.32 2.17 -6.99
CA ASP A 58 12.39 1.29 -6.54
C ASP A 58 12.33 -0.06 -7.26
N HIS A 59 11.13 -0.64 -7.41
CA HIS A 59 10.92 -1.86 -8.21
C HIS A 59 11.33 -1.66 -9.68
N LYS A 60 10.92 -0.55 -10.31
CA LYS A 60 11.31 -0.26 -11.71
C LYS A 60 12.83 -0.13 -11.85
N THR A 61 13.47 0.55 -10.91
CA THR A 61 14.93 0.74 -10.90
C THR A 61 15.65 -0.60 -10.72
N HIS A 62 15.15 -1.46 -9.83
CA HIS A 62 15.68 -2.80 -9.62
C HIS A 62 15.62 -3.65 -10.90
N TRP A 63 14.48 -3.68 -11.60
CA TRP A 63 14.33 -4.42 -12.86
C TRP A 63 15.25 -3.89 -13.97
N ILE A 64 15.39 -2.56 -14.10
CA ILE A 64 16.32 -1.96 -15.06
C ILE A 64 17.77 -2.39 -14.77
N ASN A 65 18.17 -2.39 -13.50
CA ASN A 65 19.52 -2.79 -13.11
C ASN A 65 19.78 -4.29 -13.36
N LEU A 66 18.79 -5.15 -13.09
CA LEU A 66 18.89 -6.58 -13.42
C LEU A 66 19.03 -6.80 -14.93
N LEU A 67 18.23 -6.11 -15.75
CA LEU A 67 18.34 -6.18 -17.21
C LEU A 67 19.71 -5.71 -17.71
N LYS A 68 20.24 -4.62 -17.15
CA LYS A 68 21.59 -4.14 -17.47
C LYS A 68 22.68 -5.15 -17.11
N MET A 69 22.59 -5.79 -15.94
CA MET A 69 23.53 -6.83 -15.55
C MET A 69 23.47 -8.04 -16.49
N HIS A 70 22.26 -8.47 -16.87
CA HIS A 70 22.10 -9.62 -17.75
C HIS A 70 22.60 -9.33 -19.17
N LEU A 71 22.35 -8.14 -19.70
CA LEU A 71 22.84 -7.72 -21.02
C LEU A 71 24.38 -7.58 -21.05
N HIS A 72 24.99 -7.13 -19.94
CA HIS A 72 26.46 -7.07 -19.82
C HIS A 72 27.11 -8.47 -19.83
N ILE A 73 26.41 -9.50 -19.34
CA ILE A 73 26.91 -10.89 -19.36
C ILE A 73 26.78 -11.52 -20.75
N LEU A 74 25.94 -10.96 -21.63
CA LEU A 74 25.68 -11.42 -23.00
C LEU A 74 26.54 -10.73 -24.07
N CYS A 75 27.34 -9.72 -23.71
CA CYS A 75 28.34 -9.07 -24.57
C CYS A 75 29.75 -9.43 -24.11
#